data_AF-A0A6P2CX89-F1
#
_entry.id   AF-A0A6P2CX89-F1
#
_cell.length_a   1.000
_cell.length_b   1.000
_cell.length_c   1.000
_cell.angle_alpha   90.00
_cell.angle_beta   90.00
_cell.angle_gamma   90.00
#
_symmetry.space_group_name_H-M   'P 1'
#
loop_
_entity.id
_entity.type
_entity.pdbx_description
1 polymer ?
#
loop_
_entity_poly.entity_id
_entity_poly.type
_entity_poly.pdbx_seq_one_letter_code
_entity_poly.pdbx_strand_id
1 'polypeptide(L)' 'MVERRIELDRRYGRKKKMKKLKAKLETATGEARDKVLYKIKRLSPFWTEPPKPEGK' A
#
# COMPACT_ATOMS: atom_id res chain seq x y z
N MET A 1 21.82 -9.83 15.94
CA MET A 1 20.77 -8.96 16.52
C MET A 1 20.61 -7.61 15.79
N VAL A 2 21.60 -7.10 15.05
CA VAL A 2 21.48 -5.88 14.23
C VAL A 2 20.81 -6.14 12.88
N GLU A 3 21.14 -7.26 12.21
CA GLU A 3 20.52 -7.65 10.93
C GLU A 3 19.00 -7.86 11.05
N ARG A 4 18.56 -8.51 12.15
CA ARG A 4 17.15 -8.65 12.49
C ARG A 4 16.46 -7.30 12.69
N ARG A 5 17.15 -6.31 13.29
CA ARG A 5 16.59 -4.96 13.44
C ARG A 5 16.43 -4.26 12.09
N ILE A 6 17.46 -4.30 11.24
CA ILE A 6 17.43 -3.74 9.88
C ILE A 6 16.31 -4.39 9.04
N GLU A 7 16.18 -5.71 9.12
CA GLU A 7 15.11 -6.45 8.44
C GLU A 7 13.72 -6.03 8.94
N LEU A 8 13.54 -5.95 10.27
CA LEU A 8 12.30 -5.48 10.87
C LEU A 8 11.97 -4.05 10.45
N ASP A 9 12.94 -3.15 10.45
CA ASP A 9 12.74 -1.75 10.06
C ASP A 9 12.35 -1.64 8.57
N ARG A 10 12.97 -2.42 7.69
CA ARG A 10 12.56 -2.54 6.28
C ARG A 10 11.13 -3.06 6.16
N ARG A 11 10.76 -4.08 6.94
CA ARG A 11 9.41 -4.67 6.96
C ARG A 11 8.38 -3.64 7.44
N TYR A 12 8.66 -2.93 8.53
CA TYR A 12 7.77 -1.90 9.08
C TYR A 12 7.68 -0.69 8.15
N GLY A 13 8.77 -0.30 7.49
CA GLY A 13 8.79 0.72 6.45
C GLY A 13 7.87 0.35 5.27
N ARG A 14 7.95 -0.89 4.78
CA ARG A 14 7.05 -1.40 3.72
C ARG A 14 5.58 -1.39 4.17
N LYS A 15 5.30 -1.85 5.40
CA LYS A 15 3.94 -1.80 5.98
C LYS A 15 3.40 -0.37 6.09
N LYS A 16 4.20 0.57 6.61
CA LYS A 16 3.84 1.99 6.74
C LYS A 16 3.56 2.62 5.38
N LYS A 17 4.39 2.33 4.37
CA LYS A 17 4.19 2.80 3.00
C LYS A 17 2.91 2.24 2.38
N MET A 18 2.64 0.95 2.56
CA MET A 18 1.40 0.32 2.10
C MET A 18 0.16 0.95 2.74
N LYS A 19 0.17 1.20 4.06
CA LYS A 19 -0.92 1.90 4.76
C LYS A 19 -1.18 3.29 4.17
N LYS A 20 -0.12 4.06 3.92
CA LYS A 20 -0.23 5.40 3.32
C LYS A 20 -0.80 5.37 1.90
N LEU A 21 -0.43 4.37 1.09
CA LEU A 21 -0.95 4.25 -0.27
C LEU A 21 -2.42 3.84 -0.29
N LYS A 22 -2.83 2.92 0.59
CA LYS A 22 -4.25 2.55 0.75
C LYS A 22 -5.12 3.75 1.14
N ALA A 23 -4.69 4.53 2.14
CA ALA A 23 -5.39 5.75 2.53
C ALA A 23 -5.48 6.78 1.39
N LYS A 24 -4.44 6.89 0.55
CA LYS A 24 -4.49 7.73 -0.65
C LYS A 24 -5.43 7.19 -1.72
N LEU A 25 -5.58 5.87 -1.81
CA LEU A 25 -6.43 5.24 -2.81
C LEU A 25 -7.92 5.54 -2.56
N GLU A 26 -8.32 5.72 -1.30
CA GLU A 26 -9.70 6.04 -0.90
C GLU A 26 -10.19 7.37 -1.50
N THR A 27 -9.30 8.37 -1.59
CA THR A 27 -9.62 9.72 -2.08
C THR A 27 -9.11 10.00 -3.49
N ALA A 28 -8.21 9.18 -4.02
CA ALA A 28 -7.64 9.38 -5.35
C ALA A 28 -8.63 9.00 -6.46
N THR A 29 -8.73 9.88 -7.45
CA THR A 29 -9.54 9.71 -8.67
C THR A 29 -8.68 9.91 -9.93
N GLY A 30 -9.15 9.38 -11.07
CA GLY A 30 -8.47 9.50 -12.36
C GLY A 30 -7.01 9.05 -12.34
N GLU A 31 -6.13 9.81 -13.00
CA GLU A 31 -4.70 9.50 -13.14
C GLU A 31 -3.97 9.37 -11.79
N ALA A 32 -4.42 10.10 -10.76
CA ALA A 32 -3.82 10.01 -9.43
C ALA A 32 -4.08 8.63 -8.80
N ARG A 33 -5.25 8.05 -9.05
CA ARG A 33 -5.63 6.70 -8.60
C ARG A 33 -4.74 5.65 -9.26
N ASP A 34 -4.51 5.75 -10.57
CA ASP A 34 -3.65 4.83 -11.32
C ASP A 34 -2.21 4.86 -10.82
N LYS A 35 -1.67 6.06 -10.55
CA LYS A 35 -0.34 6.23 -9.94
C LYS A 35 -0.24 5.59 -8.56
N VAL A 36 -1.30 5.63 -7.76
CA VAL A 36 -1.35 4.96 -6.45
C VAL A 36 -1.41 3.43 -6.62
N LEU A 37 -2.27 2.93 -7.50
CA LEU A 37 -2.40 1.50 -7.80
C LEU A 37 -1.09 0.91 -8.33
N TYR A 38 -0.41 1.61 -9.24
CA TYR A 38 0.91 1.22 -9.73
C TYR A 38 1.92 1.04 -8.60
N LYS A 39 1.96 2.00 -7.65
CA LYS A 39 2.86 1.92 -6.48
C LYS A 39 2.51 0.76 -5.56
N ILE A 40 1.22 0.46 -5.38
CA ILE A 40 0.78 -0.68 -4.57
C ILE A 40 1.20 -1.99 -5.23
N LYS A 41 0.95 -2.17 -6.54
CA LYS A 41 1.36 -3.38 -7.29
C LYS A 41 2.87 -3.59 -7.26
N ARG A 42 3.69 -2.53 -7.37
CA ARG A 42 5.15 -2.65 -7.19
C ARG A 42 5.57 -3.09 -5.79
N LEU A 43 4.83 -2.68 -4.76
CA LEU A 43 5.09 -3.08 -3.38
C LEU A 43 4.49 -4.43 -3.00
N SER A 44 3.48 -4.91 -3.71
CA SER A 44 2.85 -6.20 -3.50
C SER A 44 2.16 -6.61 -4.81
N PRO A 45 2.85 -7.36 -5.69
CA PRO A 45 2.33 -7.73 -7.00
C PRO A 45 1.00 -8.49 -6.93
N PHE A 46 0.82 -9.29 -5.88
CA PHE A 46 -0.38 -10.09 -5.65
C PHE A 46 -1.46 -9.36 -4.84
N TRP A 47 -1.28 -8.06 -4.55
CA TRP A 47 -2.31 -7.30 -3.86
C TRP A 47 -3.45 -6.98 -4.82
N THR A 48 -4.65 -7.40 -4.44
CA THR A 48 -5.90 -7.02 -5.08
C THR A 48 -6.60 -5.97 -4.24
N GLU A 49 -7.29 -5.05 -4.91
CA GLU A 49 -8.13 -4.08 -4.23
C GLU A 49 -9.30 -4.83 -3.57
N PRO A 50 -9.53 -4.66 -2.26
CA PRO A 50 -10.70 -5.24 -1.63
C PRO A 50 -11.96 -4.61 -2.23
N PRO A 51 -13.08 -5.35 -2.31
CA PRO A 51 -14.33 -4.76 -2.75
C PRO A 51 -14.64 -3.54 -1.88
N LYS A 52 -14.96 -2.41 -2.52
CA LYS A 52 -15.42 -1.23 -1.80
C LYS A 52 -16.66 -1.68 -1.02
N PRO A 53 -16.76 -1.44 0.30
CA PRO A 53 -17.98 -1.73 1.01
C PRO A 53 -19.09 -0.91 0.33
N GLU A 54 -19.99 -1.60 -0.36
CA GLU A 54 -21.23 -1.00 -0.84
C GLU A 54 -21.92 -0.44 0.40
N GLY A 55 -22.15 0.87 0.41
CA GLY A 55 -22.78 1.54 1.52
C GLY A 55 -24.13 0.90 1.82
N LYS A 56 -24.34 0.51 3.08
CA LYS A 56 -25.67 0.59 3.68
C LYS A 56 -25.84 1.98 4.28
#